data_AF-A0A662HJF5-F1
#
_entry.id   AF-A0A662HJF5-F1
#
_cell.length_a   1.000
_cell.length_b   1.000
_cell.length_c   1.000
_cell.angle_alpha   90.00
_cell.angle_beta   90.00
_cell.angle_gamma   90.00
#
_symmetry.space_group_name_H-M   'P 1'
#
loop_
_entity.id
_entity.type
_entity.pdbx_description
1 polymer ?
#
loop_
_entity_poly.entity_id
_entity_poly.type
_entity_poly.pdbx_seq_one_letter_code
_entity_poly.pdbx_strand_id
1 'polypeptide(L)'
;MVKVIIAGVPPKNIVYIKFTTIISFLVVLLALTYGQKLFYDLLCVLVFLIPLLTMNFIKSVKASKAVKKFLKDCIISDKELKLKREYRVKWGVLETLGHRTLSGLYSHDTFFIPNSNTIRLRKVELNNVDGDFCIVISKMGTGAALLSGFKIFEGECKGVTVVFVKPQNIAYKPVEDGIILKYREYVVEASIKPCRGGFQGSVYVYEGDKKLYVKLILNCMIKVENSVFKNKIVLVRPKNFLEKFNYNADINETYIIVTYEKNISPIALAKKLKLKLPLIAGNVKGKLTLELTMKIPFRKKLTKRTAVKIIKLKTLTSEYSYIL
;
A
#
# COMPACT_ATOMS: atom_id res chain seq x y z
N MET A 1 -3.53 2.61 21.10
CA MET A 1 -4.64 1.79 20.59
C MET A 1 -4.16 0.96 19.40
N VAL A 2 -4.19 -0.36 19.56
CA VAL A 2 -3.83 -1.33 18.53
C VAL A 2 -5.09 -1.84 17.82
N LYS A 3 -5.09 -1.88 16.48
CA LYS A 3 -6.18 -2.43 15.68
C LYS A 3 -5.74 -3.68 14.92
N VAL A 4 -6.64 -4.64 14.79
CA VAL A 4 -6.40 -5.88 14.05
C VAL A 4 -7.21 -5.86 12.77
N ILE A 5 -6.54 -6.12 11.65
CA ILE A 5 -7.16 -6.14 10.32
C ILE A 5 -6.93 -7.50 9.69
N ILE A 6 -8.01 -8.11 9.20
CA ILE A 6 -7.92 -9.26 8.31
C ILE A 6 -7.93 -8.75 6.87
N ALA A 7 -6.91 -9.12 6.11
CA ALA A 7 -6.74 -8.70 4.71
C ALA A 7 -6.60 -9.92 3.80
N GLY A 8 -7.21 -9.89 2.62
CA GLY A 8 -7.04 -10.94 1.61
C GLY A 8 -7.73 -12.28 1.89
N VAL A 9 -8.46 -12.39 3.00
CA VAL A 9 -9.05 -13.66 3.43
C VAL A 9 -10.56 -13.49 3.56
N PRO A 10 -11.36 -14.13 2.69
CA PRO A 10 -12.81 -14.07 2.80
C PRO A 10 -13.30 -14.81 4.06
N PRO A 11 -14.35 -14.30 4.73
CA PRO A 11 -15.03 -15.03 5.79
C PRO A 11 -15.56 -16.36 5.27
N LYS A 12 -15.47 -17.42 6.09
CA LYS A 12 -15.85 -18.78 5.72
C LYS A 12 -17.23 -18.80 5.06
N ASN A 13 -18.24 -18.22 5.70
CA ASN A 13 -19.62 -18.23 5.19
C ASN A 13 -19.74 -17.60 3.79
N ILE A 14 -19.01 -16.52 3.52
CA ILE A 14 -19.01 -15.86 2.20
C ILE A 14 -18.39 -16.76 1.14
N VAL A 15 -17.36 -17.55 1.48
CA VAL A 15 -16.77 -18.52 0.54
C VAL A 15 -17.78 -19.60 0.14
N TYR A 16 -18.50 -20.16 1.12
CA TYR A 16 -19.54 -21.15 0.85
C TYR A 16 -20.68 -20.56 0.00
N ILE A 17 -21.21 -19.39 0.38
CA ILE A 17 -22.28 -18.72 -0.36
C ILE A 17 -21.88 -18.47 -1.82
N LYS A 18 -20.68 -17.92 -2.07
CA LYS A 18 -20.20 -17.68 -3.44
C LYS A 18 -20.11 -18.96 -4.25
N PHE A 19 -19.58 -20.02 -3.64
CA PHE A 19 -19.43 -21.31 -4.32
C PHE A 19 -20.79 -21.93 -4.65
N THR A 20 -21.73 -21.93 -3.70
CA THR A 20 -23.09 -22.46 -3.93
C THR A 20 -23.84 -21.64 -4.97
N THR A 21 -23.70 -20.31 -4.98
CA THR A 21 -24.35 -19.47 -6.01
C THR A 21 -23.80 -19.74 -7.40
N ILE A 22 -22.48 -19.93 -7.54
CA ILE A 22 -21.86 -20.24 -8.84
C ILE A 22 -22.33 -21.61 -9.34
N ILE A 23 -22.31 -22.63 -8.47
CA ILE A 23 -22.77 -23.97 -8.85
C ILE A 23 -24.25 -23.96 -9.21
N SER A 24 -25.10 -23.33 -8.40
CA SER A 24 -26.54 -23.24 -8.67
C SER A 24 -26.81 -22.57 -10.02
N PHE A 25 -26.11 -21.46 -10.33
CA PHE A 25 -26.22 -20.80 -11.62
C PHE A 25 -25.80 -21.72 -12.78
N LEU A 26 -24.69 -22.45 -12.63
CA LEU A 26 -24.22 -23.39 -13.65
C LEU A 26 -25.21 -24.53 -13.90
N VAL A 27 -25.84 -25.06 -12.84
CA VAL A 27 -26.87 -26.10 -12.95
C VAL A 27 -28.11 -25.58 -13.68
N VAL A 28 -28.57 -24.36 -13.36
CA VAL A 28 -29.69 -23.73 -14.07
C VAL A 28 -29.37 -23.53 -15.55
N LEU A 29 -28.16 -23.07 -15.86
CA LEU A 29 -27.73 -22.87 -17.26
C LEU A 29 -27.70 -24.18 -18.06
N LEU A 30 -27.22 -25.27 -17.45
CA LEU A 30 -27.28 -26.61 -18.05
C LEU A 30 -28.72 -27.08 -18.27
N ALA A 31 -29.62 -26.85 -17.31
CA ALA A 31 -31.02 -27.23 -17.43
C ALA A 31 -31.73 -26.48 -18.57
N LEU A 32 -31.48 -25.18 -18.70
CA LEU A 32 -32.08 -24.32 -19.74
C LEU A 32 -31.58 -24.65 -21.16
N THR A 33 -30.36 -25.16 -21.29
CA THR A 33 -29.74 -25.50 -22.59
C THR A 33 -29.91 -26.95 -22.98
N TYR A 34 -30.50 -27.77 -22.10
CA TYR A 34 -30.64 -29.21 -22.28
C TYR A 34 -31.29 -29.58 -23.64
N GLY A 35 -30.68 -30.52 -24.36
CA GLY A 35 -31.12 -30.93 -25.70
C GLY A 35 -30.66 -30.03 -26.86
N GLN A 36 -30.03 -28.89 -26.58
CA GLN A 36 -29.45 -28.01 -27.61
C GLN A 36 -27.97 -28.34 -27.84
N LYS A 37 -27.43 -27.99 -29.02
CA LYS A 37 -25.99 -28.11 -29.30
C LYS A 37 -25.12 -27.38 -28.24
N LEU A 38 -25.60 -26.21 -27.80
CA LEU A 38 -25.01 -25.41 -26.73
C LEU A 38 -24.78 -26.19 -25.41
N PHE A 39 -25.61 -27.19 -25.10
CA PHE A 39 -25.44 -28.02 -23.91
C PHE A 39 -24.13 -28.81 -23.92
N TYR A 40 -23.83 -29.45 -25.06
CA TYR A 40 -22.62 -30.25 -25.23
C TYR A 40 -21.36 -29.37 -25.22
N ASP A 41 -21.44 -28.21 -25.87
CA ASP A 41 -20.36 -27.21 -25.85
C ASP A 41 -20.10 -26.72 -24.40
N LEU A 42 -21.17 -26.45 -23.64
CA LEU A 42 -21.07 -26.00 -22.25
C LEU A 42 -20.49 -27.10 -21.32
N LEU A 43 -20.89 -28.36 -21.52
CA LEU A 43 -20.34 -29.52 -20.81
C LEU A 43 -18.82 -29.62 -20.98
N CYS A 44 -18.34 -29.51 -22.22
CA CYS A 44 -16.91 -29.52 -22.52
C CYS A 44 -16.16 -28.42 -21.76
N VAL A 45 -16.71 -27.20 -21.72
CA VAL A 45 -16.11 -26.09 -20.95
C VAL A 45 -16.12 -26.36 -19.44
N LEU A 46 -17.21 -26.93 -18.92
CA LEU A 46 -17.37 -27.18 -17.49
C LEU A 46 -16.40 -28.23 -16.94
N VAL A 47 -16.04 -29.23 -17.75
CA VAL A 47 -15.02 -30.24 -17.37
C VAL A 47 -13.69 -29.56 -16.98
N PHE A 48 -13.33 -28.45 -17.64
CA PHE A 48 -12.14 -27.66 -17.29
C PHE A 48 -12.40 -26.64 -16.18
N LEU A 49 -13.60 -26.05 -16.13
CA LEU A 49 -13.93 -24.97 -15.20
C LEU A 49 -14.14 -25.49 -13.75
N ILE A 50 -14.79 -26.65 -13.58
CA ILE A 50 -15.12 -27.21 -12.26
C ILE A 50 -13.87 -27.50 -11.41
N PRO A 51 -12.79 -28.14 -11.93
CA PRO A 51 -11.54 -28.33 -11.19
C PRO A 51 -10.92 -26.99 -10.73
N LEU A 52 -10.94 -25.96 -11.57
CA LEU A 52 -10.40 -24.64 -11.23
C LEU A 52 -11.22 -23.97 -10.11
N LEU A 53 -12.55 -24.02 -10.21
CA LEU A 53 -13.46 -23.49 -9.19
C LEU A 53 -13.32 -24.22 -7.85
N THR A 54 -13.27 -25.55 -7.87
CA THR A 54 -13.09 -26.37 -6.65
C THR A 54 -11.72 -26.15 -6.01
N MET A 55 -10.64 -26.05 -6.79
CA MET A 55 -9.32 -25.73 -6.26
C MET A 55 -9.30 -24.36 -5.58
N ASN A 56 -9.90 -23.34 -6.20
CA ASN A 56 -10.02 -21.99 -5.63
C ASN A 56 -10.87 -21.97 -4.36
N PHE A 57 -11.95 -22.75 -4.33
CA PHE A 57 -12.80 -22.94 -3.14
C PHE A 57 -12.01 -23.57 -1.98
N ILE A 58 -11.32 -24.69 -2.22
CA ILE A 58 -10.52 -25.39 -1.22
C ILE A 58 -9.45 -24.46 -0.63
N LYS A 59 -8.72 -23.73 -1.49
CA LYS A 59 -7.72 -22.74 -1.06
C LYS A 59 -8.34 -21.66 -0.16
N SER A 60 -9.49 -21.12 -0.56
CA SER A 60 -10.20 -20.09 0.20
C SER A 60 -10.71 -20.58 1.56
N VAL A 61 -11.26 -21.80 1.62
CA VAL A 61 -11.70 -22.42 2.87
C VAL A 61 -10.52 -22.69 3.80
N LYS A 62 -9.40 -23.20 3.27
CA LYS A 62 -8.17 -23.44 4.04
C LYS A 62 -7.64 -22.13 4.65
N ALA A 63 -7.55 -21.07 3.84
CA ALA A 63 -7.14 -19.74 4.29
C ALA A 63 -8.03 -19.23 5.43
N SER A 64 -9.35 -19.29 5.25
CA SER A 64 -10.32 -18.82 6.24
C SER A 64 -10.25 -19.61 7.55
N LYS A 65 -10.11 -20.94 7.48
CA LYS A 65 -9.95 -21.81 8.67
C LYS A 65 -8.64 -21.49 9.42
N ALA A 66 -7.52 -21.40 8.71
CA ALA A 66 -6.21 -21.14 9.29
C ALA A 66 -6.17 -19.79 10.03
N VAL A 67 -6.67 -18.73 9.39
CA VAL A 67 -6.72 -17.37 9.96
C VAL A 67 -7.69 -17.31 11.13
N LYS A 68 -8.89 -17.91 11.01
CA LYS A 68 -9.84 -17.98 12.13
C LYS A 68 -9.25 -18.71 13.34
N LYS A 69 -8.52 -19.81 13.13
CA LYS A 69 -7.84 -20.53 14.21
C LYS A 69 -6.75 -19.67 14.84
N PHE A 70 -5.89 -19.05 14.04
CA PHE A 70 -4.85 -18.15 14.53
C PHE A 70 -5.43 -17.02 15.38
N LEU A 71 -6.50 -16.36 14.92
CA LEU A 71 -7.13 -15.27 15.66
C LEU A 71 -7.76 -15.72 16.99
N LYS A 72 -8.29 -16.94 17.08
CA LYS A 72 -8.79 -17.51 18.35
C LYS A 72 -7.68 -17.77 19.37
N ASP A 73 -6.46 -18.00 18.87
CA ASP A 73 -5.27 -18.25 19.67
C ASP A 73 -4.56 -16.94 20.06
N CYS A 74 -4.93 -15.81 19.44
CA CYS A 74 -4.36 -14.49 19.70
C CYS A 74 -5.05 -13.80 20.87
N ILE A 75 -4.25 -13.26 21.79
CA ILE A 75 -4.65 -12.32 22.83
C ILE A 75 -3.85 -11.04 22.59
N ILE A 76 -4.54 -9.94 22.32
CA ILE A 76 -3.91 -8.69 21.89
C ILE A 76 -4.16 -7.63 22.94
N SER A 77 -3.08 -7.01 23.38
CA SER A 77 -3.09 -5.80 24.20
C SER A 77 -2.41 -4.66 23.44
N ASP A 78 -2.41 -3.46 24.00
CA ASP A 78 -1.71 -2.32 23.39
C ASP A 78 -0.19 -2.52 23.28
N LYS A 79 0.41 -3.40 24.09
CA LYS A 79 1.87 -3.60 24.18
C LYS A 79 2.37 -4.89 23.55
N GLU A 80 1.50 -5.90 23.45
CA GLU A 80 1.93 -7.25 23.06
C GLU A 80 0.83 -8.04 22.34
N LEU A 81 1.28 -8.91 21.43
CA LEU A 81 0.50 -10.00 20.86
C LEU A 81 0.95 -11.29 21.53
N LYS A 82 0.08 -11.89 22.35
CA LYS A 82 0.30 -13.18 23.02
C LYS A 82 -0.44 -14.29 22.26
N LEU A 83 0.18 -15.45 22.18
CA LEU A 83 -0.37 -16.64 21.54
C LEU A 83 -0.59 -17.72 22.61
N LYS A 84 -1.79 -18.32 22.62
CA LYS A 84 -2.14 -19.40 23.57
C LYS A 84 -1.22 -20.62 23.45
N ARG A 85 -0.65 -20.83 22.26
CA ARG A 85 0.30 -21.89 21.94
C ARG A 85 1.49 -21.34 21.16
N GLU A 86 2.58 -22.09 21.15
CA GLU A 86 3.76 -21.77 20.37
C GLU A 86 3.56 -22.06 18.88
N TYR A 87 4.07 -21.16 18.04
CA TYR A 87 4.11 -21.34 16.60
C TYR A 87 5.54 -21.28 16.08
N ARG A 88 5.85 -22.14 15.10
CA ARG A 88 7.09 -22.02 14.34
C ARG A 88 6.93 -21.00 13.22
N VAL A 89 7.68 -19.92 13.32
CA VAL A 89 7.58 -18.76 12.43
C VAL A 89 8.93 -18.38 11.87
N LYS A 90 8.94 -17.69 10.72
CA LYS A 90 10.10 -16.90 10.29
C LYS A 90 9.69 -15.44 10.20
N TRP A 91 10.54 -14.56 10.70
CA TRP A 91 10.44 -13.13 10.46
C TRP A 91 10.88 -12.79 9.04
N GLY A 92 10.40 -11.67 8.54
CA GLY A 92 10.65 -11.24 7.18
C GLY A 92 9.89 -9.99 6.80
N VAL A 93 9.92 -9.69 5.51
CA VAL A 93 9.18 -8.59 4.91
C VAL A 93 8.15 -9.16 3.94
N LEU A 94 6.91 -8.71 4.08
CA LEU A 94 5.86 -8.93 3.10
C LEU A 94 5.96 -7.83 2.06
N GLU A 95 6.31 -8.23 0.84
CA GLU A 95 6.34 -7.37 -0.33
C GLU A 95 5.08 -7.59 -1.15
N THR A 96 4.39 -6.54 -1.54
CA THR A 96 3.22 -6.64 -2.41
C THR A 96 3.29 -5.59 -3.51
N LEU A 97 2.94 -5.99 -4.72
CA LEU A 97 2.94 -5.18 -5.94
C LEU A 97 1.56 -5.24 -6.56
N GLY A 98 0.95 -4.09 -6.79
CA GLY A 98 -0.30 -3.94 -7.50
C GLY A 98 -0.06 -3.31 -8.86
N HIS A 99 -0.53 -3.97 -9.92
CA HIS A 99 -0.40 -3.49 -11.29
C HIS A 99 -1.74 -3.57 -12.02
N ARG A 100 -1.84 -2.89 -13.17
CA ARG A 100 -2.96 -3.07 -14.08
C ARG A 100 -2.48 -3.80 -15.31
N THR A 101 -3.27 -4.78 -15.74
CA THR A 101 -3.03 -5.51 -17.00
C THR A 101 -3.28 -4.60 -18.19
N LEU A 102 -2.89 -5.05 -19.39
CA LEU A 102 -3.20 -4.37 -20.65
C LEU A 102 -4.72 -4.14 -20.85
N SER A 103 -5.54 -5.07 -20.34
CA SER A 103 -7.00 -4.96 -20.31
C SER A 103 -7.56 -4.01 -19.24
N GLY A 104 -6.70 -3.34 -18.47
CA GLY A 104 -7.09 -2.40 -17.41
C GLY A 104 -7.56 -3.05 -16.11
N LEU A 105 -7.59 -4.39 -16.03
CA LEU A 105 -7.92 -5.14 -14.82
C LEU A 105 -6.81 -5.00 -13.78
N TYR A 106 -7.20 -4.93 -12.51
CA TYR A 106 -6.25 -4.87 -11.41
C TYR A 106 -5.76 -6.28 -11.05
N SER A 107 -4.43 -6.44 -11.01
CA SER A 107 -3.78 -7.64 -10.53
C SER A 107 -2.76 -7.27 -9.45
N HIS A 108 -2.35 -8.26 -8.67
CA HIS A 108 -1.32 -8.07 -7.67
C HIS A 108 -0.52 -9.34 -7.44
N ASP A 109 0.74 -9.13 -7.07
CA ASP A 109 1.66 -10.17 -6.65
C ASP A 109 2.09 -9.87 -5.21
N THR A 110 2.22 -10.91 -4.40
CA THR A 110 2.67 -10.77 -3.01
C THR A 110 3.69 -11.84 -2.70
N PHE A 111 4.72 -11.45 -1.96
CA PHE A 111 5.85 -12.28 -1.61
C PHE A 111 6.17 -12.07 -0.14
N PHE A 112 6.57 -13.14 0.55
CA PHE A 112 7.10 -13.04 1.90
C PHE A 112 8.56 -13.45 1.84
N ILE A 113 9.45 -12.51 2.10
CA ILE A 113 10.90 -12.71 2.07
C ILE A 113 11.37 -12.92 3.50
N PRO A 114 11.68 -14.16 3.92
CA PRO A 114 12.17 -14.42 5.26
C PRO A 114 13.57 -13.83 5.42
N ASN A 115 13.82 -13.19 6.56
CA ASN A 115 15.14 -12.66 6.94
C ASN A 115 15.67 -13.28 8.23
N SER A 116 14.96 -14.27 8.79
CA SER A 116 15.36 -15.00 9.98
C SER A 116 15.26 -16.52 9.79
N ASN A 117 15.97 -17.25 10.64
CA ASN A 117 15.75 -18.68 10.83
C ASN A 117 14.37 -18.94 11.46
N THR A 118 13.94 -20.21 11.41
CA THR A 118 12.69 -20.64 12.05
C THR A 118 12.84 -20.54 13.56
N ILE A 119 11.95 -19.79 14.20
CA ILE A 119 11.91 -19.62 15.66
C ILE A 119 10.57 -20.08 16.21
N ARG A 120 10.53 -20.44 17.50
CA ARG A 120 9.29 -20.67 18.23
C ARG A 120 8.81 -19.34 18.81
N LEU A 121 7.58 -18.98 18.50
CA LEU A 121 6.96 -17.72 18.88
C LEU A 121 5.74 -17.99 19.77
N ARG A 122 5.77 -17.45 20.98
CA ARG A 122 4.63 -17.42 21.91
C ARG A 122 4.12 -16.01 22.18
N LYS A 123 4.98 -15.01 22.05
CA LYS A 123 4.70 -13.61 22.35
C LYS A 123 5.51 -12.71 21.42
N VAL A 124 4.89 -11.61 21.02
CA VAL A 124 5.53 -10.51 20.29
C VAL A 124 5.32 -9.23 21.09
N GLU A 125 6.42 -8.58 21.47
CA GLU A 125 6.37 -7.24 22.04
C GLU A 125 6.26 -6.22 20.91
N LEU A 126 5.16 -5.48 20.90
CA LEU A 126 4.86 -4.50 19.86
C LEU A 126 5.80 -3.30 19.92
N ASN A 127 6.68 -3.16 20.91
CA ASN A 127 7.74 -2.17 20.88
C ASN A 127 8.99 -2.67 20.15
N ASN A 128 9.26 -3.98 20.17
CA ASN A 128 10.50 -4.58 19.64
C ASN A 128 10.40 -4.96 18.17
N VAL A 129 9.19 -5.04 17.60
CA VAL A 129 9.03 -5.28 16.16
C VAL A 129 9.53 -4.07 15.39
N ASP A 130 10.34 -4.31 14.35
CA ASP A 130 10.73 -3.27 13.41
C ASP A 130 9.46 -2.60 12.82
N GLY A 131 9.27 -1.33 13.16
CA GLY A 131 8.12 -0.53 12.73
C GLY A 131 8.26 -0.02 11.30
N ASP A 132 9.35 -0.34 10.61
CA ASP A 132 9.61 0.08 9.25
C ASP A 132 8.62 -0.57 8.27
N PHE A 133 7.73 0.26 7.74
CA PHE A 133 6.86 -0.03 6.62
C PHE A 133 7.07 1.01 5.52
N CYS A 134 6.73 0.64 4.28
CA CYS A 134 6.68 1.55 3.13
C CYS A 134 5.42 1.23 2.33
N ILE A 135 4.60 2.24 2.02
CA ILE A 135 3.42 2.08 1.14
C ILE A 135 3.47 3.19 0.09
N VAL A 136 3.50 2.80 -1.19
CA VAL A 136 3.55 3.72 -2.33
C VAL A 136 2.49 3.31 -3.33
N ILE A 137 1.46 4.13 -3.52
CA ILE A 137 0.31 3.80 -4.37
C ILE A 137 -0.07 5.01 -5.24
N SER A 138 -0.33 4.76 -6.52
CA SER A 138 -0.77 5.75 -7.49
C SER A 138 -2.27 6.04 -7.35
N LYS A 139 -2.75 7.06 -8.08
CA LYS A 139 -4.18 7.41 -8.11
C LYS A 139 -5.05 6.25 -8.62
N MET A 140 -4.49 5.38 -9.48
CA MET A 140 -5.20 4.26 -10.10
C MET A 140 -5.17 2.97 -9.27
N GLY A 141 -4.51 2.99 -8.10
CA GLY A 141 -4.39 1.83 -7.21
C GLY A 141 -3.18 0.94 -7.46
N THR A 142 -2.43 1.17 -8.54
CA THR A 142 -1.14 0.49 -8.78
C THR A 142 -0.12 1.00 -7.77
N GLY A 143 0.76 0.13 -7.28
CA GLY A 143 1.57 0.47 -6.14
C GLY A 143 2.44 -0.66 -5.66
N ALA A 144 3.18 -0.39 -4.59
CA ALA A 144 3.79 -1.43 -3.80
C ALA A 144 3.68 -1.13 -2.31
N ALA A 145 3.77 -2.18 -1.49
CA ALA A 145 3.97 -2.04 -0.06
C ALA A 145 5.01 -3.05 0.45
N LEU A 146 5.81 -2.61 1.42
CA LEU A 146 6.82 -3.40 2.13
C LEU A 146 6.45 -3.34 3.61
N LEU A 147 6.05 -4.47 4.20
CA LEU A 147 5.55 -4.55 5.56
C LEU A 147 6.32 -5.59 6.38
N SER A 148 6.89 -5.20 7.50
CA SER A 148 7.65 -6.10 8.38
C SER A 148 6.73 -7.00 9.19
N GLY A 149 7.12 -8.27 9.37
CA GLY A 149 6.28 -9.22 10.10
C GLY A 149 6.84 -10.64 10.11
N PHE A 150 5.97 -11.60 10.40
CA PHE A 150 6.32 -13.02 10.43
C PHE A 150 5.29 -13.88 9.70
N LYS A 151 5.72 -15.04 9.22
CA LYS A 151 4.87 -16.07 8.62
C LYS A 151 4.97 -17.37 9.39
N ILE A 152 3.85 -18.06 9.55
CA ILE A 152 3.77 -19.39 10.18
C ILE A 152 4.10 -20.46 9.14
N PHE A 153 5.05 -21.34 9.45
CA PHE A 153 5.57 -22.33 8.49
C PHE A 153 5.07 -23.76 8.73
N GLU A 154 4.56 -24.06 9.92
CA GLU A 154 4.15 -25.41 10.32
C GLU A 154 2.78 -25.42 11.01
N GLY A 155 2.18 -26.61 11.06
CA GLY A 155 0.89 -26.86 11.71
C GLY A 155 -0.31 -26.31 10.93
N GLU A 156 -1.46 -26.29 11.60
CA GLU A 156 -2.75 -25.92 10.99
C GLU A 156 -2.87 -24.44 10.59
N CYS A 157 -2.03 -23.57 11.15
CA CYS A 157 -1.97 -22.16 10.78
C CYS A 157 -0.86 -21.87 9.75
N LYS A 158 -0.23 -22.91 9.18
CA LYS A 158 0.77 -22.76 8.11
C LYS A 158 0.22 -21.89 7.00
N GLY A 159 1.00 -20.89 6.59
CA GLY A 159 0.63 -19.93 5.55
C GLY A 159 0.05 -18.63 6.08
N VAL A 160 -0.38 -18.55 7.34
CA VAL A 160 -0.78 -17.28 7.96
C VAL A 160 0.43 -16.36 8.06
N THR A 161 0.27 -15.12 7.61
CA THR A 161 1.28 -14.07 7.70
C THR A 161 0.71 -12.91 8.52
N VAL A 162 1.50 -12.43 9.46
CA VAL A 162 1.16 -11.31 10.35
C VAL A 162 2.18 -10.21 10.12
N VAL A 163 1.70 -9.03 9.72
CA VAL A 163 2.55 -7.86 9.48
C VAL A 163 2.09 -6.68 10.31
N PHE A 164 3.04 -5.80 10.61
CA PHE A 164 2.85 -4.69 11.53
C PHE A 164 3.01 -3.38 10.78
N VAL A 165 2.05 -2.48 10.98
CA VAL A 165 2.12 -1.09 10.51
C VAL A 165 1.97 -0.21 11.73
N LYS A 166 3.04 0.48 12.11
CA LYS A 166 3.07 1.31 13.31
C LYS A 166 3.23 2.77 12.95
N PRO A 167 2.79 3.70 13.82
CA PRO A 167 3.14 5.10 13.67
C PRO A 167 4.65 5.26 13.61
N GLN A 168 5.11 6.03 12.62
CA GLN A 168 6.51 6.36 12.47
C GLN A 168 6.72 7.84 12.74
N ASN A 169 7.67 8.16 13.61
CA ASN A 169 8.06 9.53 13.82
C ASN A 169 9.10 9.94 12.77
N ILE A 170 8.67 10.09 11.52
CA ILE A 170 9.53 10.46 10.40
C ILE A 170 9.03 11.73 9.72
N ALA A 171 9.96 12.52 9.18
CA ALA A 171 9.66 13.62 8.28
C ALA A 171 10.42 13.45 6.96
N TYR A 172 9.79 13.94 5.90
CA TYR A 172 10.42 14.02 4.59
C TYR A 172 11.11 15.39 4.45
N LYS A 173 12.44 15.40 4.50
CA LYS A 173 13.26 16.62 4.43
C LYS A 173 13.89 16.76 3.05
N PRO A 174 13.55 17.80 2.26
CA PRO A 174 14.28 18.08 1.03
C PRO A 174 15.73 18.46 1.34
N VAL A 175 16.65 18.15 0.43
CA VAL A 175 18.07 18.52 0.58
C VAL A 175 18.27 20.04 0.41
N GLU A 176 17.43 20.67 -0.41
CA GLU A 176 17.36 22.12 -0.56
C GLU A 176 16.08 22.63 0.11
N ASP A 177 16.18 23.66 0.95
CA ASP A 177 15.02 24.23 1.68
C ASP A 177 13.98 24.89 0.76
N GLY A 178 14.38 25.21 -0.48
CA GLY A 178 13.50 25.72 -1.52
C GLY A 178 13.97 25.35 -2.92
N ILE A 179 13.03 25.34 -3.87
CA ILE A 179 13.31 25.06 -5.29
C ILE A 179 12.93 26.30 -6.10
N ILE A 180 13.92 26.94 -6.73
CA ILE A 180 13.72 28.12 -7.56
C ILE A 180 13.98 27.77 -9.03
N LEU A 181 13.07 28.18 -9.92
CA LEU A 181 13.21 28.16 -11.36
C LEU A 181 13.12 29.59 -11.89
N LYS A 182 14.13 30.02 -12.65
CA LYS A 182 14.16 31.34 -13.30
C LYS A 182 14.34 31.18 -14.81
N TYR A 183 13.58 31.94 -15.59
CA TYR A 183 13.75 32.05 -17.04
C TYR A 183 13.21 33.38 -17.55
N ARG A 184 14.10 34.28 -17.97
CA ARG A 184 13.75 35.66 -18.37
C ARG A 184 12.95 36.33 -17.25
N GLU A 185 11.79 36.92 -17.56
CA GLU A 185 10.89 37.51 -16.56
C GLU A 185 10.16 36.49 -15.65
N TYR A 186 10.16 35.20 -15.99
CA TYR A 186 9.40 34.20 -15.24
C TYR A 186 10.22 33.62 -14.08
N VAL A 187 9.70 33.78 -12.86
CA VAL A 187 10.29 33.18 -11.66
C VAL A 187 9.25 32.34 -10.94
N VAL A 188 9.63 31.12 -10.56
CA VAL A 188 8.80 30.23 -9.75
C VAL A 188 9.62 29.74 -8.58
N GLU A 189 9.07 29.85 -7.39
CA GLU A 189 9.72 29.44 -6.14
C GLU A 189 8.79 28.51 -5.36
N ALA A 190 9.32 27.37 -4.93
CA ALA A 190 8.64 26.48 -4.00
C ALA A 190 9.35 26.53 -2.65
N SER A 191 8.66 27.01 -1.62
CA SER A 191 9.06 26.91 -0.23
C SER A 191 8.48 25.64 0.37
N ILE A 192 9.33 24.79 0.97
CA ILE A 192 8.94 23.44 1.40
C ILE A 192 9.37 23.25 2.85
N LYS A 193 8.39 23.09 3.74
CA LYS A 193 8.60 22.79 5.15
C LYS A 193 8.28 21.32 5.42
N PRO A 194 9.24 20.53 5.93
CA PRO A 194 8.99 19.16 6.36
C PRO A 194 7.92 19.15 7.46
N CYS A 195 7.01 18.18 7.42
CA CYS A 195 6.14 17.85 8.54
C CYS A 195 6.15 16.33 8.76
N ARG A 196 5.58 15.90 9.90
CA ARG A 196 5.48 14.48 10.20
C ARG A 196 4.67 13.77 9.11
N GLY A 197 5.26 12.73 8.51
CA GLY A 197 4.65 11.95 7.43
C GLY A 197 4.43 12.71 6.11
N GLY A 198 5.06 13.87 5.89
CA GLY A 198 4.68 14.71 4.76
C GLY A 198 5.46 16.01 4.54
N PHE A 199 4.78 16.94 3.84
CA PHE A 199 5.26 18.28 3.52
C PHE A 199 4.13 19.29 3.63
N GLN A 200 4.47 20.50 4.06
CA GLN A 200 3.63 21.68 3.87
C GLN A 200 4.45 22.77 3.19
N GLY A 201 3.80 23.70 2.50
CA GLY A 201 4.53 24.76 1.85
C GLY A 201 3.69 25.58 0.92
N SER A 202 4.39 26.33 0.07
CA SER A 202 3.77 27.21 -0.90
C SER A 202 4.59 27.29 -2.16
N VAL A 203 3.91 27.52 -3.28
CA VAL A 203 4.55 27.81 -4.56
C VAL A 203 4.14 29.22 -4.98
N TYR A 204 5.14 30.05 -5.21
CA TYR A 204 5.03 31.39 -5.75
C TYR A 204 5.32 31.36 -7.25
N VAL A 205 4.47 32.03 -8.02
CA VAL A 205 4.60 32.20 -9.46
C VAL A 205 4.63 33.70 -9.71
N TYR A 206 5.82 34.24 -9.88
CA TYR A 206 6.03 35.64 -10.23
C TYR A 206 5.81 35.76 -11.75
N GLU A 207 4.76 36.47 -12.15
CA GLU A 207 4.37 36.60 -13.55
C GLU A 207 5.24 37.61 -14.31
N GLY A 208 5.50 37.28 -15.58
CA GLY A 208 5.30 38.23 -16.67
C GLY A 208 4.07 37.79 -17.47
N ASP A 209 3.50 38.67 -18.29
CA ASP A 209 2.17 38.70 -18.96
C ASP A 209 1.57 37.44 -19.64
N LYS A 210 1.91 36.19 -19.26
CA LYS A 210 1.49 34.95 -19.93
C LYS A 210 1.07 33.84 -18.97
N LYS A 211 0.08 33.05 -19.41
CA LYS A 211 -0.39 31.82 -18.74
C LYS A 211 0.73 30.79 -18.58
N LEU A 212 1.36 30.73 -17.41
CA LEU A 212 2.36 29.72 -17.04
C LEU A 212 1.70 28.47 -16.47
N TYR A 213 2.22 27.29 -16.85
CA TYR A 213 1.78 26.03 -16.24
C TYR A 213 2.84 25.53 -15.26
N VAL A 214 2.57 25.70 -13.97
CA VAL A 214 3.47 25.31 -12.88
C VAL A 214 2.94 24.08 -12.14
N LYS A 215 3.83 23.16 -11.74
CA LYS A 215 3.52 21.99 -10.92
C LYS A 215 4.66 21.66 -9.97
N LEU A 216 4.34 21.38 -8.71
CA LEU A 216 5.24 20.70 -7.78
C LEU A 216 4.83 19.23 -7.67
N ILE A 217 5.81 18.33 -7.86
CA ILE A 217 5.58 16.88 -7.95
C ILE A 217 6.52 16.18 -6.98
N LEU A 218 5.96 15.31 -6.14
CA LEU A 218 6.72 14.33 -5.38
C LEU A 218 6.81 13.04 -6.20
N ASN A 219 8.02 12.73 -6.64
CA ASN A 219 8.34 11.49 -7.34
C ASN A 219 8.96 10.50 -6.35
N CYS A 220 8.48 9.26 -6.40
CA CYS A 220 9.01 8.14 -5.63
C CYS A 220 9.39 7.00 -6.56
N MET A 221 10.55 6.41 -6.32
CA MET A 221 11.01 5.20 -6.99
C MET A 221 11.40 4.17 -5.94
N ILE A 222 10.75 3.02 -5.94
CA ILE A 222 11.06 1.90 -5.04
C ILE A 222 11.36 0.66 -5.86
N LYS A 223 12.28 -0.16 -5.36
CA LYS A 223 12.54 -1.50 -5.90
C LYS A 223 11.82 -2.50 -4.99
N VAL A 224 11.05 -3.39 -5.60
CA VAL A 224 10.36 -4.48 -4.91
C VAL A 224 10.66 -5.74 -5.68
N GLU A 225 11.26 -6.72 -5.00
CA GLU A 225 11.89 -7.87 -5.63
C GLU A 225 12.83 -7.43 -6.79
N ASN A 226 12.46 -7.74 -8.04
CA ASN A 226 13.21 -7.37 -9.25
C ASN A 226 12.56 -6.23 -10.07
N SER A 227 11.45 -5.67 -9.60
CA SER A 227 10.69 -4.63 -10.31
C SER A 227 10.93 -3.25 -9.72
N VAL A 228 11.05 -2.24 -10.59
CA VAL A 228 11.14 -0.84 -10.18
C VAL A 228 9.78 -0.17 -10.36
N PHE A 229 9.16 0.21 -9.25
CA PHE A 229 7.90 0.97 -9.26
C PHE A 229 8.17 2.46 -9.13
N LYS A 230 7.53 3.26 -10.00
CA LYS A 230 7.62 4.72 -10.00
C LYS A 230 6.24 5.30 -9.73
N ASN A 231 6.14 6.16 -8.71
CA ASN A 231 4.93 6.89 -8.38
C ASN A 231 5.15 8.40 -8.49
N LYS A 232 4.10 9.12 -8.86
CA LYS A 232 4.10 10.58 -8.96
C LYS A 232 2.88 11.14 -8.26
N ILE A 233 3.11 12.00 -7.27
CA ILE A 233 2.06 12.74 -6.58
C ILE A 233 2.23 14.21 -6.95
N VAL A 234 1.20 14.79 -7.56
CA VAL A 234 1.16 16.24 -7.77
C VAL A 234 0.74 16.87 -6.45
N LEU A 235 1.66 17.60 -5.82
CA LEU A 235 1.41 18.27 -4.54
C LEU A 235 0.57 19.54 -4.75
N VAL A 236 0.88 20.31 -5.79
CA VAL A 236 0.18 21.55 -6.10
C VAL A 236 0.27 21.92 -7.58
N ARG A 237 -0.77 22.59 -8.08
CA ARG A 237 -0.83 23.22 -9.41
C ARG A 237 -1.30 24.66 -9.22
N PRO A 238 -0.37 25.61 -9.03
CA PRO A 238 -0.73 26.99 -8.81
C PRO A 238 -1.58 27.51 -9.97
N LYS A 239 -2.70 28.14 -9.63
CA LYS A 239 -3.53 28.89 -10.60
C LYS A 239 -3.28 30.39 -10.49
N ASN A 240 -2.87 30.84 -9.31
CA ASN A 240 -2.61 32.23 -8.96
C ASN A 240 -1.13 32.42 -8.60
N PHE A 241 -0.78 33.66 -8.29
CA PHE A 241 0.54 34.07 -7.80
C PHE A 241 1.05 33.19 -6.63
N LEU A 242 0.18 32.82 -5.70
CA LEU A 242 0.53 32.02 -4.54
C LEU A 242 -0.48 30.89 -4.34
N GLU A 243 0.03 29.67 -4.21
CA GLU A 243 -0.77 28.49 -3.87
C GLU A 243 -0.10 27.72 -2.72
N LYS A 244 -0.84 27.51 -1.63
CA LYS A 244 -0.39 26.72 -0.48
C LYS A 244 -0.74 25.25 -0.67
N PHE A 245 0.05 24.35 -0.10
CA PHE A 245 -0.24 22.91 -0.11
C PHE A 245 0.11 22.25 1.23
N ASN A 246 -0.61 21.17 1.52
CA ASN A 246 -0.34 20.28 2.64
C ASN A 246 -0.54 18.84 2.18
N TYR A 247 0.53 18.05 2.25
CA TYR A 247 0.53 16.63 1.98
C TYR A 247 0.94 15.90 3.25
N ASN A 248 0.04 15.10 3.80
CA ASN A 248 0.29 14.28 4.98
C ASN A 248 -0.22 12.86 4.76
N ALA A 249 0.66 11.89 4.94
CA ALA A 249 0.42 10.46 4.76
C ALA A 249 0.73 9.65 6.04
N ASP A 250 0.63 10.29 7.21
CA ASP A 250 0.95 9.66 8.49
C ASP A 250 -0.09 8.61 8.91
N ILE A 251 0.39 7.64 9.69
CA ILE A 251 -0.42 6.59 10.29
C ILE A 251 -0.34 6.78 11.81
N ASN A 252 -1.48 7.10 12.43
CA ASN A 252 -1.52 7.46 13.85
C ASN A 252 -1.77 6.28 14.79
N GLU A 253 -2.15 5.12 14.24
CA GLU A 253 -2.51 3.92 15.01
C GLU A 253 -1.61 2.75 14.63
N THR A 254 -1.42 1.83 15.57
CA THR A 254 -0.74 0.56 15.30
C THR A 254 -1.74 -0.44 14.74
N TYR A 255 -1.43 -1.01 13.57
CA TYR A 255 -2.21 -2.05 12.93
C TYR A 255 -1.44 -3.36 12.89
N ILE A 256 -2.11 -4.43 13.33
CA ILE A 256 -1.69 -5.82 13.13
C ILE A 256 -2.53 -6.37 11.99
N ILE A 257 -1.90 -6.63 10.84
CA ILE A 257 -2.58 -7.15 9.67
C ILE A 257 -2.32 -8.63 9.56
N VAL A 258 -3.39 -9.42 9.60
CA VAL A 258 -3.37 -10.87 9.43
C VAL A 258 -3.88 -11.20 8.03
N THR A 259 -3.04 -11.89 7.26
CA THR A 259 -3.36 -12.41 5.92
C THR A 259 -3.00 -13.89 5.84
N TYR A 260 -3.36 -14.51 4.72
CA TYR A 260 -2.97 -15.87 4.41
C TYR A 260 -2.23 -15.89 3.07
N GLU A 261 -1.05 -16.48 3.08
CA GLU A 261 -0.14 -16.59 1.94
C GLU A 261 0.05 -15.23 1.24
N LYS A 262 -0.36 -15.13 -0.03
CA LYS A 262 -0.03 -14.04 -0.95
C LYS A 262 -1.24 -13.15 -1.29
N ASN A 263 -2.23 -13.06 -0.40
CA ASN A 263 -3.55 -12.54 -0.77
C ASN A 263 -3.78 -11.04 -0.47
N ILE A 264 -2.76 -10.22 -0.23
CA ILE A 264 -2.95 -8.79 0.10
C ILE A 264 -2.41 -7.89 -1.00
N SER A 265 -3.27 -7.04 -1.56
CA SER A 265 -2.88 -6.04 -2.55
C SER A 265 -2.65 -4.66 -1.91
N PRO A 266 -1.81 -3.78 -2.50
CA PRO A 266 -1.59 -2.43 -1.97
C PRO A 266 -2.88 -1.60 -1.88
N ILE A 267 -3.78 -1.69 -2.87
CA ILE A 267 -5.04 -0.94 -2.83
C ILE A 267 -5.98 -1.46 -1.74
N ALA A 268 -6.04 -2.78 -1.51
CA ALA A 268 -6.85 -3.36 -0.44
C ALA A 268 -6.31 -2.95 0.93
N LEU A 269 -4.98 -2.94 1.09
CA LEU A 269 -4.29 -2.45 2.28
C LEU A 269 -4.64 -0.99 2.56
N ALA A 270 -4.48 -0.09 1.58
CA ALA A 270 -4.79 1.33 1.76
C ALA A 270 -6.26 1.57 2.13
N LYS A 271 -7.21 0.86 1.50
CA LYS A 271 -8.63 0.92 1.87
C LYS A 271 -8.87 0.49 3.31
N LYS A 272 -8.26 -0.61 3.75
CA LYS A 272 -8.38 -1.11 5.13
C LYS A 272 -7.77 -0.16 6.16
N LEU A 273 -6.68 0.52 5.81
CA LEU A 273 -6.03 1.55 6.64
C LEU A 273 -6.68 2.94 6.50
N LYS A 274 -7.74 3.09 5.71
CA LYS A 274 -8.43 4.36 5.42
C LYS A 274 -7.53 5.46 4.85
N LEU A 275 -6.52 5.08 4.05
CA LEU A 275 -5.58 6.00 3.44
C LEU A 275 -6.10 6.52 2.10
N LYS A 276 -5.93 7.83 1.85
CA LYS A 276 -6.31 8.48 0.58
C LYS A 276 -5.24 8.22 -0.49
N LEU A 277 -5.69 8.04 -1.74
CA LEU A 277 -4.81 7.83 -2.90
C LEU A 277 -4.71 9.11 -3.75
N PRO A 278 -3.57 9.37 -4.41
CA PRO A 278 -2.30 8.63 -4.33
C PRO A 278 -1.59 8.83 -2.98
N LEU A 279 -0.69 7.92 -2.64
CA LEU A 279 -0.02 7.85 -1.35
C LEU A 279 1.47 7.47 -1.48
N ILE A 280 2.30 8.10 -0.68
CA ILE A 280 3.66 7.71 -0.31
C ILE A 280 3.73 7.86 1.21
N ALA A 281 3.85 6.74 1.92
CA ALA A 281 3.83 6.68 3.38
C ALA A 281 4.93 5.77 3.92
N GLY A 282 5.41 6.09 5.11
CA GLY A 282 6.40 5.31 5.84
C GLY A 282 7.84 5.54 5.40
N ASN A 283 8.73 4.64 5.84
CA ASN A 283 10.16 4.66 5.57
C ASN A 283 10.41 4.10 4.16
N VAL A 284 10.39 5.00 3.17
CA VAL A 284 10.57 4.64 1.76
C VAL A 284 12.00 4.12 1.52
N LYS A 285 12.11 2.81 1.28
CA LYS A 285 13.34 2.14 0.85
C LYS A 285 13.62 2.37 -0.65
N GLY A 286 13.79 3.63 -1.03
CA GLY A 286 13.95 4.04 -2.42
C GLY A 286 14.30 5.51 -2.60
N LYS A 287 14.26 6.00 -3.84
CA LYS A 287 14.60 7.39 -4.18
C LYS A 287 13.34 8.26 -4.14
N LEU A 288 13.34 9.24 -3.26
CA LEU A 288 12.35 10.32 -3.22
C LEU A 288 12.95 11.61 -3.81
N THR A 289 12.21 12.26 -4.68
CA THR A 289 12.62 13.54 -5.28
C THR A 289 11.43 14.48 -5.41
N LEU A 290 11.63 15.74 -5.08
CA LEU A 290 10.71 16.82 -5.38
C LEU A 290 11.11 17.45 -6.71
N GLU A 291 10.15 17.64 -7.60
CA GLU A 291 10.34 18.20 -8.93
C GLU A 291 9.40 19.41 -9.09
N LEU A 292 10.00 20.59 -9.23
CA LEU A 292 9.30 21.78 -9.66
C LEU A 292 9.37 21.86 -11.18
N THR A 293 8.23 22.01 -11.82
CA THR A 293 8.10 22.12 -13.28
C THR A 293 7.43 23.43 -13.65
N MET A 294 7.99 24.14 -14.61
CA MET A 294 7.40 25.31 -15.26
C MET A 294 7.31 25.05 -16.78
N LYS A 295 6.11 25.10 -17.34
CA LYS A 295 5.88 25.01 -18.79
C LYS A 295 5.37 26.35 -19.30
N ILE A 296 6.15 26.96 -20.20
CA ILE A 296 5.79 28.20 -20.88
C ILE A 296 5.07 27.82 -22.19
N PRO A 297 3.89 28.39 -22.49
CA PRO A 297 3.18 28.11 -23.74
C PRO A 297 4.06 28.34 -24.97
N PHE A 298 3.96 27.44 -25.96
CA PHE A 298 4.70 27.51 -27.23
C PHE A 298 6.23 27.62 -27.11
N ARG A 299 6.79 27.29 -25.94
CA ARG A 299 8.23 27.33 -25.67
C ARG A 299 8.68 26.08 -24.91
N LYS A 300 9.64 26.24 -24.00
CA LYS A 300 10.36 25.18 -23.29
C LYS A 300 9.64 24.79 -21.99
N LYS A 301 9.83 23.53 -21.59
CA LYS A 301 9.54 23.03 -20.24
C LYS A 301 10.83 23.05 -19.42
N LEU A 302 10.80 23.72 -18.28
CA LEU A 302 11.90 23.77 -17.32
C LEU A 302 11.55 22.94 -16.09
N THR A 303 12.54 22.23 -15.56
CA THR A 303 12.40 21.34 -14.41
C THR A 303 13.62 21.47 -13.51
N LYS A 304 13.40 21.68 -12.21
CA LYS A 304 14.44 21.56 -11.18
C LYS A 304 14.02 20.47 -10.19
N ARG A 305 14.98 19.65 -9.76
CA ARG A 305 14.75 18.52 -8.87
C ARG A 305 15.64 18.62 -7.65
N THR A 306 15.10 18.30 -6.48
CA THR A 306 15.87 18.12 -5.25
C THR A 306 15.57 16.74 -4.67
N ALA A 307 16.57 16.11 -4.08
CA ALA A 307 16.39 14.85 -3.37
C ALA A 307 15.66 15.08 -2.04
N VAL A 308 14.92 14.07 -1.59
CA VAL A 308 14.28 14.08 -0.28
C VAL A 308 14.89 12.97 0.56
N LYS A 309 15.37 13.34 1.74
CA LYS A 309 15.84 12.42 2.78
C LYS A 309 14.71 12.15 3.78
N ILE A 310 14.68 10.94 4.31
CA ILE A 310 13.81 10.59 5.43
C ILE A 310 14.62 10.80 6.70
N ILE A 311 14.11 11.63 7.59
CA ILE A 311 14.73 11.87 8.89
C ILE A 311 13.82 11.30 9.99
N LYS A 312 14.41 10.56 10.93
CA LYS A 312 13.72 10.19 12.16
C LYS A 312 13.63 11.43 13.04
N LEU A 313 12.42 11.82 13.37
CA LEU A 313 12.16 12.83 14.37
C LEU A 313 12.46 12.17 15.73
N LYS A 314 13.67 12.37 16.27
CA LYS A 314 13.83 12.25 17.73
C LYS A 314 12.88 13.27 18.31
N THR A 315 11.98 12.87 19.23
CA THR A 315 10.99 13.71 19.92
C THR A 315 11.28 15.19 19.68
N LEU A 316 10.69 15.73 18.60
CA LEU A 316 10.65 17.17 18.41
C LEU A 316 9.79 17.59 19.59
N THR A 317 10.46 18.06 20.63
CA THR A 317 9.84 18.91 21.64
C THR A 317 8.93 19.87 20.89
N SER A 318 7.73 19.99 21.43
CA SER A 318 6.63 20.83 20.96
C SER A 318 7.02 22.31 20.96
N GLU A 319 7.98 22.69 20.13
CA GLU A 319 8.40 24.06 19.89
C GLU A 319 8.31 24.34 18.39
N TYR A 320 7.12 24.15 17.85
CA TYR A 320 6.62 25.07 16.83
C TYR A 320 5.18 25.37 17.22
N SER A 321 5.07 26.28 18.18
CA SER A 321 3.85 26.97 18.55
C SER A 321 3.19 27.48 17.26
N TYR A 322 1.95 27.05 17.06
CA TYR A 322 1.05 27.67 16.12
C TYR A 322 1.00 29.18 16.41
N ILE A 323 1.28 30.00 15.41
CA ILE A 323 0.73 31.35 15.37
C ILE A 323 -0.44 31.27 14.39
N LEU A 324 -1.61 31.64 14.93
CA LEU A 324 -2.93 31.67 14.31
C LEU A 324 -2.95 32.37 12.95
#